data_AF-K9RJI5-F1
#
_entry.id   AF-K9RJI5-F1
#
_cell.length_a   1.000
_cell.length_b   1.000
_cell.length_c   1.000
_cell.angle_alpha   90.00
_cell.angle_beta   90.00
_cell.angle_gamma   90.00
#
_symmetry.space_group_name_H-M   'P 1'
#
loop_
_entity.id
_entity.type
_entity.pdbx_description
1 polymer ?
#
loop_
_entity_poly.entity_id
_entity_poly.type
_entity_poly.pdbx_seq_one_letter_code
_entity_poly.pdbx_strand_id
1 'polypeptide(L)'
;MTSITNISLLKDISPQITSQNSFTSFITFGDSLADVGNLFITTRSINPNPPSPPYADGRFSNGELVPEIIAKELGLSASTPSLAGGDNYAFGTAETGSGFSDEGLPNVGEQIKTYLDIDAPAEGDLFFITAGSNNFFPDIDEEVIPDNISTPASVLEGLTENITTLADAGAENFIIPNIALLGSLPFARNEGISDALNTASTEFNSLLGNKLDDLENELGINIIELDVASEIAQILANPSAFGLTNVSEPALNTETLNVVPNPNEYFWWDEFHATSVVSSLVAQSVIDEIPKDTVGFRDTKTPANFPSVQSLSISYSDYETSYSIADSGKDTSNYTFSFGAANEYLNSFVFGESSEILWFADAKQKNIPGDIQNTLFATDSYL
;
A
#
# COMPACT_ATOMS: atom_id res chain seq x y z
N MET A 1 22.40 16.66 -45.52
CA MET A 1 23.42 16.23 -44.54
C MET A 1 22.76 16.37 -43.19
N THR A 2 22.39 15.32 -42.45
CA THR A 2 22.84 13.92 -42.46
C THR A 2 21.62 13.07 -42.09
N SER A 3 21.31 12.10 -42.95
CA SER A 3 20.31 11.05 -42.69
C SER A 3 21.02 9.91 -41.96
N ILE A 4 20.39 9.36 -40.92
CA ILE A 4 20.79 8.06 -40.36
C ILE A 4 19.54 7.18 -40.29
N THR A 5 19.68 6.03 -40.93
CA THR A 5 18.71 4.98 -41.21
C THR A 5 18.65 3.97 -40.06
N ASN A 6 17.42 3.53 -39.74
CA ASN A 6 16.95 2.24 -39.21
C ASN A 6 17.93 1.25 -38.52
N ILE A 7 17.51 0.74 -37.35
CA ILE A 7 17.56 -0.70 -37.06
C ILE A 7 16.23 -1.12 -36.41
N SER A 8 15.50 -2.00 -37.10
CA SER A 8 14.36 -2.76 -36.60
C SER A 8 14.89 -4.04 -35.93
N LEU A 9 14.39 -4.35 -34.73
CA LEU A 9 14.47 -5.69 -34.13
C LEU A 9 13.36 -5.83 -33.07
N LEU A 10 12.10 -5.72 -33.48
CA LEU A 10 11.00 -6.32 -32.75
C LEU A 10 10.86 -7.75 -33.26
N LYS A 11 11.37 -8.69 -32.46
CA LYS A 11 11.03 -10.10 -32.60
C LYS A 11 9.60 -10.24 -32.09
N ASP A 12 8.66 -10.47 -33.00
CA ASP A 12 7.31 -10.89 -32.67
C ASP A 12 7.37 -12.10 -31.73
N ILE A 13 7.11 -11.86 -30.45
CA ILE A 13 6.68 -12.87 -29.51
C ILE A 13 5.23 -12.49 -29.25
N SER A 14 4.30 -13.11 -29.98
CA SER A 14 2.89 -13.10 -29.55
C SER A 14 2.86 -13.70 -28.15
N PRO A 15 2.37 -12.97 -27.12
CA PRO A 15 2.02 -13.62 -25.87
C PRO A 15 0.84 -14.55 -26.17
N GLN A 16 1.04 -15.84 -25.90
CA GLN A 16 -0.08 -16.73 -25.64
C GLN A 16 -0.83 -16.11 -24.47
N ILE A 17 -2.09 -15.73 -24.68
CA ILE A 17 -2.97 -15.30 -23.58
C ILE A 17 -3.18 -16.51 -22.67
N THR A 18 -2.34 -16.62 -21.63
CA THR A 18 -2.57 -17.51 -20.50
C THR A 18 -3.38 -16.74 -19.46
N SER A 19 -4.32 -17.41 -18.81
CA SER A 19 -5.37 -16.81 -17.97
C SER A 19 -4.85 -15.81 -16.96
N GLN A 20 -5.58 -14.69 -16.88
CA GLN A 20 -5.45 -13.60 -15.92
C GLN A 20 -5.76 -14.11 -14.49
N ASN A 21 -4.74 -14.56 -13.76
CA ASN A 21 -4.93 -15.03 -12.38
C ASN A 21 -5.29 -13.84 -11.48
N SER A 22 -6.57 -13.72 -11.13
CA SER A 22 -7.04 -12.73 -10.16
C SER A 22 -6.71 -13.23 -8.76
N PHE A 23 -6.13 -12.38 -7.91
CA PHE A 23 -5.87 -12.73 -6.52
C PHE A 23 -7.16 -13.12 -5.78
N THR A 24 -7.09 -14.12 -4.92
CA THR A 24 -8.25 -14.67 -4.19
C THR A 24 -8.29 -14.27 -2.72
N SER A 25 -7.12 -14.08 -2.12
CA SER A 25 -6.94 -13.79 -0.70
C SER A 25 -5.75 -12.85 -0.50
N PHE A 26 -5.75 -12.12 0.61
CA PHE A 26 -4.65 -11.24 1.00
C PHE A 26 -4.17 -11.60 2.41
N ILE A 27 -3.06 -12.35 2.48
CA ILE A 27 -2.49 -12.81 3.74
C ILE A 27 -1.37 -11.86 4.13
N THR A 28 -1.43 -11.31 5.33
CA THR A 28 -0.51 -10.26 5.77
C THR A 28 0.32 -10.74 6.96
N PHE A 29 1.63 -10.58 6.87
CA PHE A 29 2.60 -10.79 7.95
C PHE A 29 3.40 -9.52 8.16
N GLY A 30 3.87 -9.29 9.38
CA GLY A 30 4.74 -8.15 9.63
C GLY A 30 4.66 -7.54 11.00
N ASP A 31 4.99 -6.26 11.03
CA ASP A 31 5.12 -5.43 12.21
C ASP A 31 3.95 -4.43 12.39
N SER A 32 4.19 -3.32 13.10
CA SER A 32 3.22 -2.27 13.37
C SER A 32 2.67 -1.58 12.12
N LEU A 33 3.40 -1.62 11.01
CA LEU A 33 2.94 -1.05 9.73
C LEU A 33 1.84 -1.89 9.07
N ALA A 34 1.59 -3.11 9.57
CA ALA A 34 0.55 -4.01 9.11
C ALA A 34 -0.37 -4.54 10.22
N ASP A 35 -0.05 -4.36 11.51
CA ASP A 35 -0.86 -4.88 12.62
C ASP A 35 -2.22 -4.16 12.74
N VAL A 36 -3.28 -4.89 12.39
CA VAL A 36 -4.68 -4.45 12.48
C VAL A 36 -5.34 -4.75 13.84
N GLY A 37 -4.56 -5.15 14.85
CA GLY A 37 -4.99 -5.25 16.24
C GLY A 37 -4.62 -6.54 16.96
N ASN A 38 -3.74 -7.41 16.43
CA ASN A 38 -3.28 -8.60 17.14
C ASN A 38 -2.54 -8.24 18.43
N LEU A 39 -1.63 -7.25 18.38
CA LEU A 39 -0.94 -6.80 19.60
C LEU A 39 -1.93 -6.18 20.60
N PHE A 40 -2.86 -5.36 20.12
CA PHE A 40 -3.90 -4.76 20.96
C PHE A 40 -4.75 -5.84 21.64
N ILE A 41 -5.19 -6.85 20.89
CA ILE A 41 -5.96 -7.99 21.41
C ILE A 41 -5.22 -8.71 22.54
N THR A 42 -3.90 -8.88 22.37
CA THR A 42 -3.02 -9.57 23.31
C THR A 42 -2.80 -8.76 24.59
N THR A 43 -2.64 -7.44 24.47
CA THR A 43 -2.17 -6.57 25.55
C THR A 43 -3.29 -5.83 26.29
N ARG A 44 -4.49 -5.72 25.71
CA ARG A 44 -5.62 -4.91 26.23
C ARG A 44 -6.06 -5.16 27.68
N SER A 45 -5.76 -6.33 28.24
CA SER A 45 -6.14 -6.65 29.63
C SER A 45 -5.14 -6.14 30.67
N ILE A 46 -3.93 -5.75 30.26
CA ILE A 46 -2.84 -5.33 31.16
C ILE A 46 -2.43 -3.89 30.82
N ASN A 47 -1.94 -3.68 29.60
CA ASN A 47 -1.52 -2.39 29.10
C ASN A 47 -1.77 -2.35 27.58
N PRO A 48 -2.95 -1.90 27.12
CA PRO A 48 -3.30 -1.91 25.71
C PRO A 48 -2.24 -1.20 24.86
N ASN A 49 -1.68 -1.92 23.89
CA ASN A 49 -0.68 -1.42 22.96
C ASN A 49 -1.09 -1.71 21.51
N PRO A 50 -1.26 -0.67 20.66
CA PRO A 50 -1.33 0.74 21.04
C PRO A 50 -2.64 1.03 21.80
N PRO A 51 -2.70 2.08 22.64
CA PRO A 51 -3.94 2.47 23.31
C PRO A 51 -4.99 2.95 22.31
N SER A 52 -6.18 2.37 22.34
CA SER A 52 -7.25 2.73 21.41
C SER A 52 -8.52 3.14 22.18
N PRO A 53 -8.95 4.42 22.11
CA PRO A 53 -8.31 5.59 21.47
C PRO A 53 -7.02 6.05 22.19
N PRO A 54 -6.17 6.91 21.56
CA PRO A 54 -6.39 7.67 20.32
C PRO A 54 -6.00 6.95 19.02
N TYR A 55 -5.34 5.80 19.11
CA TYR A 55 -5.07 4.97 17.93
C TYR A 55 -6.36 4.32 17.41
N ALA A 56 -6.47 4.13 16.10
CA ALA A 56 -7.68 3.58 15.48
C ALA A 56 -7.73 2.06 15.64
N ASP A 57 -8.67 1.55 16.44
CA ASP A 57 -8.98 0.12 16.57
C ASP A 57 -7.76 -0.81 16.65
N GLY A 58 -6.74 -0.41 17.43
CA GLY A 58 -5.51 -1.17 17.64
C GLY A 58 -4.46 -1.07 16.53
N ARG A 59 -4.66 -0.28 15.47
CA ARG A 59 -3.63 0.05 14.47
C ARG A 59 -2.62 1.01 15.06
N PHE A 60 -1.36 0.95 14.62
CA PHE A 60 -0.36 1.96 14.93
C PHE A 60 -0.49 3.23 14.08
N SER A 61 -1.73 3.69 13.88
CA SER A 61 -2.04 4.94 13.19
C SER A 61 -3.40 5.46 13.66
N ASN A 62 -3.86 6.56 13.07
CA ASN A 62 -5.20 7.12 13.28
C ASN A 62 -6.25 6.62 12.27
N GLY A 63 -5.94 5.58 11.49
CA GLY A 63 -6.86 4.98 10.51
C GLY A 63 -6.27 3.73 9.83
N GLU A 64 -6.78 3.45 8.62
CA GLU A 64 -6.38 2.29 7.81
C GLU A 64 -4.88 2.31 7.47
N LEU A 65 -4.25 1.13 7.53
CA LEU A 65 -2.86 0.91 7.14
C LEU A 65 -2.73 0.61 5.64
N VAL A 66 -1.53 0.75 5.08
CA VAL A 66 -1.22 0.48 3.66
C VAL A 66 -1.76 -0.88 3.17
N PRO A 67 -1.51 -2.03 3.84
CA PRO A 67 -2.04 -3.32 3.39
C PRO A 67 -3.57 -3.40 3.40
N GLU A 68 -4.26 -2.68 4.30
CA GLU A 68 -5.73 -2.64 4.31
C GLU A 68 -6.27 -1.95 3.05
N ILE A 69 -5.62 -0.85 2.65
CA ILE A 69 -6.00 -0.06 1.47
C ILE A 69 -5.71 -0.85 0.19
N ILE A 70 -4.54 -1.51 0.10
CA ILE A 70 -4.20 -2.38 -1.04
C ILE A 70 -5.24 -3.51 -1.19
N ALA A 71 -5.56 -4.22 -0.10
CA ALA A 71 -6.55 -5.31 -0.15
C ALA A 71 -7.91 -4.83 -0.66
N LYS A 72 -8.37 -3.68 -0.16
CA LYS A 72 -9.64 -3.06 -0.55
C LYS A 72 -9.68 -2.70 -2.03
N GLU A 73 -8.60 -2.10 -2.54
CA GLU A 73 -8.50 -1.66 -3.94
C GLU A 73 -8.37 -2.84 -4.91
N LEU A 74 -7.78 -3.95 -4.46
CA LEU A 74 -7.80 -5.23 -5.18
C LEU A 74 -9.15 -5.98 -5.08
N GLY A 75 -10.12 -5.44 -4.34
CA GLY A 75 -11.43 -6.09 -4.12
C GLY A 75 -11.36 -7.35 -3.27
N LEU A 76 -10.30 -7.49 -2.46
CA LEU A 76 -10.08 -8.60 -1.54
C LEU A 76 -10.77 -8.34 -0.20
N SER A 77 -10.87 -9.39 0.61
CA SER A 77 -11.47 -9.31 1.95
C SER A 77 -10.75 -8.28 2.83
N ALA A 78 -11.51 -7.62 3.71
CA ALA A 78 -10.95 -6.68 4.67
C ALA A 78 -9.95 -7.37 5.61
N SER A 79 -8.82 -6.71 5.84
CA SER A 79 -7.77 -7.19 6.74
C SER A 79 -8.33 -7.29 8.17
N THR A 80 -8.34 -8.51 8.72
CA THR A 80 -8.87 -8.81 10.06
C THR A 80 -7.78 -9.49 10.87
N PRO A 81 -7.57 -9.15 12.17
CA PRO A 81 -6.56 -9.79 13.00
C PRO A 81 -6.74 -11.31 13.04
N SER A 82 -5.66 -12.07 12.92
CA SER A 82 -5.65 -13.53 13.04
C SER A 82 -6.20 -14.00 14.38
N LEU A 83 -5.94 -13.27 15.47
CA LEU A 83 -6.53 -13.55 16.79
C LEU A 83 -8.06 -13.32 16.85
N ALA A 84 -8.63 -12.67 15.85
CA ALA A 84 -10.07 -12.51 15.64
C ALA A 84 -10.61 -13.39 14.49
N GLY A 85 -9.78 -14.28 13.94
CA GLY A 85 -10.13 -15.23 12.88
C GLY A 85 -9.98 -14.69 11.45
N GLY A 86 -9.12 -13.69 11.24
CA GLY A 86 -8.79 -13.18 9.90
C GLY A 86 -7.40 -13.59 9.39
N ASP A 87 -7.01 -13.00 8.27
CA ASP A 87 -5.80 -13.36 7.52
C ASP A 87 -4.61 -12.42 7.74
N ASN A 88 -4.70 -11.52 8.72
CA ASN A 88 -3.60 -10.64 9.11
C ASN A 88 -2.94 -11.15 10.39
N TYR A 89 -1.74 -11.68 10.24
CA TYR A 89 -0.91 -12.25 11.29
C TYR A 89 0.12 -11.27 11.84
N ALA A 90 0.18 -10.02 11.34
CA ALA A 90 1.15 -9.02 11.79
C ALA A 90 0.99 -8.69 13.28
N PHE A 91 2.12 -8.46 13.95
CA PHE A 91 2.21 -8.06 15.35
C PHE A 91 3.14 -6.86 15.47
N GLY A 92 2.70 -5.81 16.16
CA GLY A 92 3.37 -4.50 16.18
C GLY A 92 4.89 -4.48 16.42
N THR A 93 5.39 -5.42 17.23
CA THR A 93 6.79 -5.47 17.67
C THR A 93 7.66 -6.41 16.83
N ALA A 94 7.12 -7.02 15.78
CA ALA A 94 7.79 -8.11 15.10
C ALA A 94 9.06 -7.67 14.37
N GLU A 95 10.08 -8.50 14.49
CA GLU A 95 11.29 -8.45 13.67
C GLU A 95 11.24 -9.50 12.55
N THR A 96 12.18 -9.44 11.59
CA THR A 96 12.24 -10.39 10.47
C THR A 96 12.60 -11.82 10.88
N GLY A 97 13.12 -12.03 12.10
CA GLY A 97 13.59 -13.33 12.57
C GLY A 97 12.48 -14.36 12.84
N SER A 98 12.91 -15.53 13.31
CA SER A 98 12.02 -16.58 13.80
C SER A 98 11.72 -16.43 15.30
N GLY A 99 10.78 -17.22 15.81
CA GLY A 99 10.50 -17.30 17.24
C GLY A 99 9.80 -16.07 17.82
N PHE A 100 10.09 -15.78 19.08
CA PHE A 100 9.41 -14.75 19.87
C PHE A 100 10.42 -13.73 20.42
N SER A 101 9.98 -12.50 20.61
CA SER A 101 10.69 -11.48 21.38
C SER A 101 10.80 -11.89 22.86
N ASP A 102 11.58 -11.14 23.65
CA ASP A 102 11.73 -11.36 25.09
C ASP A 102 10.40 -11.22 25.86
N GLU A 103 9.46 -10.44 25.33
CA GLU A 103 8.08 -10.30 25.83
C GLU A 103 7.15 -11.44 25.40
N GLY A 104 7.65 -12.41 24.61
CA GLY A 104 6.87 -13.53 24.10
C GLY A 104 5.95 -13.16 22.93
N LEU A 105 6.26 -12.10 22.19
CA LEU A 105 5.50 -11.66 21.01
C LEU A 105 6.12 -12.25 19.74
N PRO A 106 5.33 -12.69 18.74
CA PRO A 106 5.86 -13.44 17.61
C PRO A 106 6.57 -12.53 16.60
N ASN A 107 7.80 -12.90 16.23
CA ASN A 107 8.46 -12.37 15.05
C ASN A 107 7.83 -12.96 13.77
N VAL A 108 8.17 -12.40 12.61
CA VAL A 108 7.52 -12.76 11.33
C VAL A 108 7.62 -14.26 11.04
N GLY A 109 8.77 -14.90 11.32
CA GLY A 109 8.90 -16.34 11.09
C GLY A 109 7.95 -17.18 11.95
N GLU A 110 7.62 -16.74 13.16
CA GLU A 110 6.63 -17.43 14.01
C GLU A 110 5.18 -17.12 13.57
N GLN A 111 4.92 -15.93 13.04
CA GLN A 111 3.64 -15.60 12.41
C GLN A 111 3.36 -16.51 11.20
N ILE A 112 4.36 -16.69 10.33
CA ILE A 112 4.30 -17.60 9.17
C ILE A 112 4.10 -19.04 9.63
N LYS A 113 4.86 -19.49 10.63
CA LYS A 113 4.68 -20.83 11.19
C LYS A 113 3.26 -21.03 11.75
N THR A 114 2.72 -20.04 12.44
CA THR A 114 1.34 -20.09 12.96
C THR A 114 0.32 -20.24 11.84
N TYR A 115 0.48 -19.50 10.74
CA TYR A 115 -0.35 -19.66 9.55
C TYR A 115 -0.22 -21.08 8.96
N LEU A 116 1.01 -21.56 8.73
CA LEU A 116 1.27 -22.87 8.12
C LEU A 116 0.85 -24.07 9.00
N ASP A 117 0.69 -23.87 10.31
CA ASP A 117 0.16 -24.88 11.22
C ASP A 117 -1.36 -25.09 11.08
N ILE A 118 -2.08 -24.10 10.52
CA ILE A 118 -3.55 -24.11 10.42
C ILE A 118 -4.08 -24.08 8.98
N ASP A 119 -3.28 -23.61 8.03
CA ASP A 119 -3.62 -23.48 6.63
C ASP A 119 -2.39 -23.68 5.72
N ALA A 120 -2.58 -23.64 4.41
CA ALA A 120 -1.49 -23.70 3.44
C ALA A 120 -1.73 -22.72 2.28
N PRO A 121 -0.67 -22.18 1.65
CA PRO A 121 -0.80 -21.33 0.48
C PRO A 121 -1.63 -22.00 -0.63
N ALA A 122 -2.57 -21.25 -1.20
CA ALA A 122 -3.36 -21.67 -2.35
C ALA A 122 -2.99 -20.87 -3.62
N GLU A 123 -3.31 -21.43 -4.78
CA GLU A 123 -3.17 -20.74 -6.06
C GLU A 123 -4.02 -19.45 -6.04
N GLY A 124 -3.39 -18.31 -6.33
CA GLY A 124 -4.03 -16.99 -6.32
C GLY A 124 -3.98 -16.26 -4.98
N ASP A 125 -3.42 -16.86 -3.92
CA ASP A 125 -3.15 -16.11 -2.69
C ASP A 125 -2.03 -15.08 -2.92
N LEU A 126 -2.21 -13.91 -2.31
CA LEU A 126 -1.26 -12.80 -2.33
C LEU A 126 -0.75 -12.55 -0.91
N PHE A 127 0.57 -12.64 -0.73
CA PHE A 127 1.24 -12.52 0.56
C PHE A 127 1.91 -11.16 0.69
N PHE A 128 1.53 -10.39 1.70
CA PHE A 128 2.18 -9.12 2.04
C PHE A 128 3.06 -9.30 3.27
N ILE A 129 4.35 -8.95 3.16
CA ILE A 129 5.31 -9.08 4.28
C ILE A 129 6.01 -7.74 4.50
N THR A 130 5.73 -7.07 5.62
CA THR A 130 6.45 -5.84 6.01
C THR A 130 7.15 -6.03 7.35
N ALA A 131 8.48 -5.98 7.35
CA ALA A 131 9.29 -6.05 8.56
C ALA A 131 10.72 -5.57 8.27
N GLY A 132 11.47 -5.32 9.34
CA GLY A 132 12.90 -4.97 9.29
C GLY A 132 13.23 -3.63 9.95
N SER A 133 12.26 -2.71 10.03
CA SER A 133 12.47 -1.44 10.73
C SER A 133 12.79 -1.66 12.22
N ASN A 134 12.04 -2.56 12.88
CA ASN A 134 12.26 -2.90 14.29
C ASN A 134 13.67 -3.43 14.58
N ASN A 135 14.27 -4.19 13.66
CA ASN A 135 15.62 -4.73 13.81
C ASN A 135 16.72 -3.67 13.88
N PHE A 136 16.45 -2.46 13.36
CA PHE A 136 17.43 -1.38 13.33
C PHE A 136 17.32 -0.44 14.54
N PHE A 137 16.24 -0.49 15.32
CA PHE A 137 16.11 0.36 16.49
C PHE A 137 17.02 -0.13 17.62
N PRO A 138 17.88 0.74 18.17
CA PRO A 138 18.72 0.36 19.29
C PRO A 138 17.88 0.18 20.55
N ASP A 139 18.29 -0.74 21.43
CA ASP A 139 17.86 -0.75 22.83
C ASP A 139 18.35 0.54 23.50
N ILE A 140 17.41 1.33 24.03
CA ILE A 140 17.65 2.70 24.52
C ILE A 140 18.01 2.70 26.02
N ASP A 141 18.12 1.53 26.65
CA ASP A 141 18.40 1.42 28.08
C ASP A 141 19.85 1.82 28.49
N GLU A 142 20.75 2.14 27.54
CA GLU A 142 22.11 2.62 27.85
C GLU A 142 22.48 3.99 27.24
N GLU A 143 23.11 4.82 28.08
CA GLU A 143 23.59 6.18 27.81
C GLU A 143 24.73 6.15 26.74
N VAL A 144 24.33 6.16 25.45
CA VAL A 144 25.10 6.51 24.23
C VAL A 144 26.06 5.44 23.67
N ILE A 145 25.67 4.75 22.58
CA ILE A 145 26.29 4.62 21.22
C ILE A 145 25.48 3.60 20.36
N PRO A 146 25.32 3.80 19.02
CA PRO A 146 24.58 2.89 18.12
C PRO A 146 25.41 1.66 17.70
N ASP A 147 25.88 0.86 18.67
CA ASP A 147 26.65 -0.38 18.41
C ASP A 147 25.75 -1.64 18.36
N ASN A 148 24.44 -1.49 18.58
CA ASN A 148 23.44 -2.56 18.56
C ASN A 148 22.45 -2.47 17.39
N ILE A 149 22.66 -1.56 16.43
CA ILE A 149 21.88 -1.56 15.19
C ILE A 149 22.25 -2.83 14.42
N SER A 150 21.26 -3.68 14.14
CA SER A 150 21.46 -4.89 13.37
C SER A 150 22.09 -4.58 12.01
N THR A 151 22.93 -5.49 11.50
CA THR A 151 23.47 -5.31 10.16
C THR A 151 22.37 -5.48 9.10
N PRO A 152 22.34 -4.67 8.03
CA PRO A 152 21.37 -4.86 6.95
C PRO A 152 21.33 -6.29 6.38
N ALA A 153 22.49 -6.94 6.30
CA ALA A 153 22.61 -8.32 5.84
C ALA A 153 21.88 -9.33 6.74
N SER A 154 21.97 -9.21 8.07
CA SER A 154 21.26 -10.09 9.00
C SER A 154 19.76 -9.88 8.99
N VAL A 155 19.30 -8.63 8.81
CA VAL A 155 17.87 -8.33 8.68
C VAL A 155 17.30 -8.95 7.40
N LEU A 156 18.05 -8.83 6.30
CA LEU A 156 17.70 -9.42 5.01
C LEU A 156 17.71 -10.96 5.02
N GLU A 157 18.59 -11.59 5.80
CA GLU A 157 18.60 -13.04 5.98
C GLU A 157 17.26 -13.54 6.55
N GLY A 158 16.75 -12.91 7.61
CA GLY A 158 15.43 -13.28 8.17
C GLY A 158 14.28 -13.08 7.18
N LEU A 159 14.26 -11.97 6.45
CA LEU A 159 13.23 -11.73 5.43
C LEU A 159 13.32 -12.74 4.27
N THR A 160 14.54 -13.09 3.85
CA THR A 160 14.78 -14.14 2.86
C THR A 160 14.22 -15.48 3.32
N GLU A 161 14.52 -15.88 4.56
CA GLU A 161 14.01 -17.14 5.14
C GLU A 161 12.48 -17.17 5.19
N ASN A 162 11.84 -16.05 5.53
CA ASN A 162 10.38 -15.93 5.55
C ASN A 162 9.76 -16.14 4.15
N ILE A 163 10.30 -15.47 3.13
CA ILE A 163 9.84 -15.61 1.74
C ILE A 163 10.05 -17.04 1.25
N THR A 164 11.26 -17.59 1.45
CA THR A 164 11.59 -18.97 1.04
C THR A 164 10.69 -20.00 1.74
N THR A 165 10.41 -19.82 3.03
CA THR A 165 9.53 -20.74 3.79
C THR A 165 8.12 -20.78 3.21
N LEU A 166 7.54 -19.62 2.89
CA LEU A 166 6.22 -19.55 2.26
C LEU A 166 6.25 -20.14 0.84
N ALA A 167 7.28 -19.83 0.05
CA ALA A 167 7.44 -20.36 -1.31
C ALA A 167 7.57 -21.89 -1.32
N ASP A 168 8.38 -22.46 -0.41
CA ASP A 168 8.52 -23.91 -0.23
C ASP A 168 7.20 -24.57 0.20
N ALA A 169 6.31 -23.81 0.86
CA ALA A 169 4.95 -24.24 1.21
C ALA A 169 3.93 -24.05 0.07
N GLY A 170 4.32 -23.46 -1.06
CA GLY A 170 3.49 -23.29 -2.25
C GLY A 170 2.98 -21.86 -2.50
N ALA A 171 3.47 -20.86 -1.77
CA ALA A 171 3.12 -19.47 -2.05
C ALA A 171 3.81 -18.98 -3.33
N GLU A 172 3.03 -18.37 -4.24
CA GLU A 172 3.52 -17.95 -5.55
C GLU A 172 3.59 -16.42 -5.71
N ASN A 173 2.81 -15.64 -4.97
CA ASN A 173 2.67 -14.21 -5.18
C ASN A 173 2.93 -13.41 -3.91
N PHE A 174 3.86 -12.47 -3.99
CA PHE A 174 4.29 -11.66 -2.86
C PHE A 174 4.24 -10.16 -3.17
N ILE A 175 3.97 -9.38 -2.13
CA ILE A 175 4.20 -7.95 -2.08
C ILE A 175 5.18 -7.68 -0.94
N ILE A 176 6.34 -7.12 -1.27
CA ILE A 176 7.41 -6.84 -0.31
C ILE A 176 7.78 -5.36 -0.41
N PRO A 177 7.35 -4.51 0.54
CA PRO A 177 7.82 -3.14 0.60
C PRO A 177 9.28 -3.07 1.06
N ASN A 178 10.04 -2.16 0.45
CA ASN A 178 11.25 -1.66 1.07
C ASN A 178 10.90 -0.75 2.27
N ILE A 179 11.89 -0.34 3.06
CA ILE A 179 11.63 0.47 4.26
C ILE A 179 11.93 1.95 4.03
N ALA A 180 11.18 2.81 4.71
CA ALA A 180 11.45 4.24 4.73
C ALA A 180 12.90 4.53 5.18
N LEU A 181 13.44 5.68 4.78
CA LEU A 181 14.69 6.17 5.38
C LEU A 181 14.43 6.53 6.85
N LEU A 182 14.88 5.64 7.74
CA LEU A 182 14.49 5.63 9.15
C LEU A 182 14.99 6.86 9.93
N GLY A 183 16.01 7.57 9.43
CA GLY A 183 16.44 8.84 10.00
C GLY A 183 15.43 9.98 9.85
N SER A 184 14.38 9.79 9.02
CA SER A 184 13.24 10.70 8.90
C SER A 184 12.18 10.52 9.99
N LEU A 185 12.30 9.53 10.87
CA LEU A 185 11.40 9.37 12.00
C LEU A 185 11.60 10.50 13.02
N PRO A 186 10.52 11.03 13.65
CA PRO A 186 10.65 11.93 14.80
C PRO A 186 11.54 11.34 15.90
N PHE A 187 11.37 10.05 16.21
CA PHE A 187 12.23 9.31 17.14
C PHE A 187 13.72 9.46 16.81
N ALA A 188 14.11 9.11 15.58
CA ALA A 188 15.50 9.13 15.15
C ALA A 188 16.15 10.51 15.23
N ARG A 189 15.37 11.57 14.93
CA ARG A 189 15.82 12.95 15.07
C ARG A 189 16.01 13.35 16.52
N ASN A 190 15.04 12.99 17.37
CA ASN A 190 15.05 13.34 18.79
C ASN A 190 16.22 12.68 19.53
N GLU A 191 16.52 11.43 19.18
CA GLU A 191 17.66 10.68 19.73
C GLU A 191 19.01 11.01 19.05
N GLY A 192 19.00 11.79 17.96
CA GLY A 192 20.23 12.18 17.24
C GLY A 192 20.91 11.02 16.51
N ILE A 193 20.16 9.99 16.12
CA ILE A 193 20.65 8.77 15.44
C ILE A 193 20.25 8.69 13.96
N SER A 194 19.71 9.78 13.39
CA SER A 194 19.22 9.81 12.00
C SER A 194 20.23 9.32 10.96
N ASP A 195 21.51 9.69 11.06
CA ASP A 195 22.52 9.31 10.06
C ASP A 195 22.83 7.81 10.08
N ALA A 196 22.89 7.21 11.27
CA ALA A 196 23.13 5.78 11.44
C ALA A 196 21.96 4.97 10.87
N LEU A 197 20.73 5.35 11.22
CA LEU A 197 19.52 4.71 10.73
C LEU A 197 19.32 4.88 9.22
N ASN A 198 19.61 6.06 8.66
CA ASN A 198 19.58 6.27 7.21
C ASN A 198 20.64 5.43 6.48
N THR A 199 21.82 5.27 7.06
CA THR A 199 22.87 4.43 6.48
C THR A 199 22.39 2.98 6.42
N ALA A 200 21.89 2.45 7.54
CA ALA A 200 21.38 1.09 7.61
C ALA A 200 20.18 0.85 6.66
N SER A 201 19.19 1.75 6.65
CA SER A 201 18.01 1.60 5.79
C SER A 201 18.34 1.73 4.30
N THR A 202 19.29 2.61 3.93
CA THR A 202 19.74 2.75 2.53
C THR A 202 20.45 1.48 2.07
N GLU A 203 21.35 0.94 2.89
CA GLU A 203 22.05 -0.31 2.58
C GLU A 203 21.08 -1.49 2.51
N PHE A 204 20.14 -1.59 3.45
CA PHE A 204 19.09 -2.61 3.43
C PHE A 204 18.27 -2.57 2.15
N ASN A 205 17.72 -1.41 1.77
CA ASN A 205 16.92 -1.29 0.54
C ASN A 205 17.74 -1.63 -0.71
N SER A 206 19.02 -1.25 -0.76
CA SER A 206 19.90 -1.60 -1.87
C SER A 206 20.18 -3.10 -1.97
N LEU A 207 20.29 -3.81 -0.84
CA LEU A 207 20.49 -5.25 -0.82
C LEU A 207 19.17 -5.99 -1.12
N LEU A 208 18.04 -5.46 -0.63
CA LEU A 208 16.72 -6.02 -0.80
C LEU A 208 16.36 -6.17 -2.28
N GLY A 209 16.44 -5.10 -3.08
CA GLY A 209 16.06 -5.18 -4.50
C GLY A 209 16.80 -6.27 -5.28
N ASN A 210 18.12 -6.37 -5.12
CA ASN A 210 18.91 -7.45 -5.74
C ASN A 210 18.48 -8.84 -5.22
N LYS A 211 18.15 -8.95 -3.94
CA LYS A 211 17.77 -10.22 -3.33
C LYS A 211 16.38 -10.68 -3.75
N LEU A 212 15.44 -9.76 -3.97
CA LEU A 212 14.10 -10.07 -4.47
C LEU A 212 14.18 -10.59 -5.92
N ASP A 213 14.97 -9.94 -6.79
CA ASP A 213 15.25 -10.42 -8.15
C ASP A 213 15.82 -11.86 -8.15
N ASP A 214 16.79 -12.12 -7.26
CA ASP A 214 17.37 -13.46 -7.12
C ASP A 214 16.32 -14.49 -6.67
N LEU A 215 15.49 -14.14 -5.68
CA LEU A 215 14.46 -15.04 -5.14
C LEU A 215 13.35 -15.37 -6.15
N GLU A 216 12.88 -14.39 -6.94
CA GLU A 216 11.93 -14.64 -8.03
C GLU A 216 12.46 -15.68 -9.01
N ASN A 217 13.72 -15.54 -9.43
CA ASN A 217 14.36 -16.43 -10.39
C ASN A 217 14.66 -17.82 -9.80
N GLU A 218 15.12 -17.88 -8.55
CA GLU A 218 15.52 -19.12 -7.89
C GLU A 218 14.32 -19.99 -7.49
N LEU A 219 13.24 -19.34 -7.01
CA LEU A 219 12.06 -20.03 -6.47
C LEU A 219 10.92 -20.14 -7.49
N GLY A 220 10.97 -19.38 -8.59
CA GLY A 220 9.92 -19.37 -9.60
C GLY A 220 8.60 -18.74 -9.10
N ILE A 221 8.73 -17.75 -8.21
CA ILE A 221 7.63 -16.98 -7.62
C ILE A 221 7.56 -15.58 -8.25
N ASN A 222 6.46 -14.89 -8.04
CA ASN A 222 6.25 -13.49 -8.42
C ASN A 222 6.35 -12.59 -7.19
N ILE A 223 7.26 -11.62 -7.22
CA ILE A 223 7.44 -10.63 -6.16
C ILE A 223 7.21 -9.24 -6.72
N ILE A 224 6.29 -8.50 -6.10
CA ILE A 224 6.08 -7.08 -6.35
C ILE A 224 6.82 -6.34 -5.23
N GLU A 225 7.95 -5.72 -5.56
CA GLU A 225 8.63 -4.80 -4.64
C GLU A 225 7.86 -3.47 -4.60
N LEU A 226 7.53 -2.98 -3.40
CA LEU A 226 6.95 -1.64 -3.23
C LEU A 226 8.03 -0.65 -2.81
N ASP A 227 8.26 0.39 -3.61
CA ASP A 227 9.24 1.43 -3.30
C ASP A 227 8.69 2.50 -2.34
N VAL A 228 8.34 2.06 -1.12
CA VAL A 228 7.84 2.91 -0.03
C VAL A 228 8.85 4.02 0.31
N ALA A 229 10.15 3.74 0.23
CA ALA A 229 11.21 4.70 0.51
C ALA A 229 11.17 5.91 -0.44
N SER A 230 11.06 5.67 -1.75
CA SER A 230 10.96 6.75 -2.73
C SER A 230 9.66 7.52 -2.60
N GLU A 231 8.54 6.85 -2.34
CA GLU A 231 7.24 7.51 -2.15
C GLU A 231 7.24 8.42 -0.91
N ILE A 232 7.74 7.94 0.21
CA ILE A 232 7.90 8.76 1.42
C ILE A 232 8.84 9.94 1.15
N ALA A 233 9.97 9.72 0.46
CA ALA A 233 10.90 10.79 0.13
C ALA A 233 10.25 11.88 -0.75
N GLN A 234 9.40 11.49 -1.71
CA GLN A 234 8.64 12.43 -2.55
C GLN A 234 7.64 13.25 -1.73
N ILE A 235 6.89 12.61 -0.83
CA ILE A 235 5.93 13.28 0.06
C ILE A 235 6.65 14.29 0.97
N LEU A 236 7.75 13.87 1.59
CA LEU A 236 8.54 14.72 2.48
C LEU A 236 9.22 15.90 1.74
N ALA A 237 9.57 15.72 0.47
CA ALA A 237 10.17 16.77 -0.36
C ALA A 237 9.16 17.84 -0.81
N ASN A 238 7.88 17.49 -0.94
CA ASN A 238 6.83 18.41 -1.39
C ASN A 238 5.50 18.25 -0.62
N PRO A 239 5.50 18.40 0.71
CA PRO A 239 4.35 18.05 1.54
C PRO A 239 3.08 18.84 1.21
N SER A 240 3.22 20.10 0.79
CA SER A 240 2.08 20.94 0.43
C SER A 240 1.31 20.44 -0.78
N ALA A 241 1.96 19.71 -1.70
CA ALA A 241 1.26 19.10 -2.84
C ALA A 241 0.32 17.98 -2.41
N PHE A 242 0.54 17.42 -1.22
CA PHE A 242 -0.24 16.35 -0.62
C PHE A 242 -1.14 16.84 0.52
N GLY A 243 -1.28 18.16 0.69
CA GLY A 243 -2.11 18.75 1.75
C GLY A 243 -1.51 18.66 3.15
N LEU A 244 -0.22 18.31 3.28
CA LEU A 244 0.48 18.22 4.56
C LEU A 244 1.12 19.57 4.92
N THR A 245 0.94 20.00 6.17
CA THR A 245 1.51 21.23 6.72
C THR A 245 2.59 20.95 7.78
N ASN A 246 2.65 19.74 8.32
CA ASN A 246 3.69 19.32 9.26
C ASN A 246 4.24 17.93 8.91
N VAL A 247 5.56 17.84 8.71
CA VAL A 247 6.28 16.59 8.42
C VAL A 247 7.38 16.26 9.45
N SER A 248 7.44 17.04 10.53
CA SER A 248 8.52 16.95 11.51
C SER A 248 8.03 16.48 12.88
N GLU A 249 6.89 16.99 13.34
CA GLU A 249 6.36 16.66 14.66
C GLU A 249 5.21 15.66 14.54
N PRO A 250 5.03 14.76 15.52
CA PRO A 250 3.88 13.87 15.57
C PRO A 250 2.58 14.62 15.84
N ALA A 251 1.48 14.12 15.27
CA ALA A 251 0.12 14.59 15.53
C ALA A 251 -0.38 14.18 16.93
N LEU A 252 0.11 13.06 17.46
CA LEU A 252 -0.20 12.50 18.76
C LEU A 252 0.98 12.71 19.71
N ASN A 253 0.72 13.31 20.86
CA ASN A 253 1.62 13.22 22.00
C ASN A 253 1.29 11.93 22.78
N THR A 254 2.18 10.93 22.70
CA THR A 254 1.94 9.58 23.27
C THR A 254 1.93 9.56 24.80
N GLU A 255 2.60 10.50 25.47
CA GLU A 255 2.58 10.60 26.94
C GLU A 255 1.24 11.09 27.48
N THR A 256 0.66 12.11 26.84
CA THR A 256 -0.59 12.76 27.29
C THR A 256 -1.83 12.25 26.56
N LEU A 257 -1.63 11.44 25.50
CA LEU A 257 -2.66 10.96 24.57
C LEU A 257 -3.46 12.09 23.89
N ASN A 258 -2.89 13.29 23.81
CA ASN A 258 -3.51 14.43 23.16
C ASN A 258 -3.18 14.44 21.66
N VAL A 259 -4.21 14.63 20.84
CA VAL A 259 -4.11 14.76 19.39
C VAL A 259 -4.24 16.23 19.01
N VAL A 260 -3.42 16.70 18.08
CA VAL A 260 -3.55 18.04 17.50
C VAL A 260 -4.91 18.24 16.82
N PRO A 261 -5.42 19.48 16.66
CA PRO A 261 -6.75 19.71 16.06
C PRO A 261 -6.93 19.22 14.62
N ASN A 262 -5.86 19.21 13.81
CA ASN A 262 -5.89 18.85 12.39
C ASN A 262 -4.87 17.73 12.07
N PRO A 263 -5.04 16.51 12.60
CA PRO A 263 -4.06 15.43 12.43
C PRO A 263 -3.91 15.00 10.97
N ASN A 264 -4.90 15.24 10.12
CA ASN A 264 -4.84 14.92 8.69
C ASN A 264 -3.89 15.83 7.88
N GLU A 265 -3.42 16.93 8.46
CA GLU A 265 -2.38 17.78 7.84
C GLU A 265 -0.96 17.37 8.29
N TYR A 266 -0.83 16.31 9.09
CA TYR A 266 0.44 15.84 9.64
C TYR A 266 0.88 14.57 8.93
N PHE A 267 2.17 14.46 8.67
CA PHE A 267 2.77 13.23 8.17
C PHE A 267 2.82 12.16 9.26
N TRP A 268 3.36 12.51 10.42
CA TRP A 268 3.60 11.59 11.52
C TRP A 268 2.39 11.54 12.44
N TRP A 269 1.90 10.33 12.72
CA TRP A 269 0.93 10.11 13.78
C TRP A 269 1.62 10.17 15.14
N ASP A 270 2.63 9.33 15.35
CA ASP A 270 3.47 9.31 16.54
C ASP A 270 4.97 9.38 16.16
N GLU A 271 5.86 9.02 17.08
CA GLU A 271 7.31 9.09 16.89
C GLU A 271 7.87 8.12 15.82
N PHE A 272 7.08 7.13 15.38
CA PHE A 272 7.48 6.04 14.50
C PHE A 272 6.57 5.89 13.27
N HIS A 273 5.28 6.16 13.41
CA HIS A 273 4.26 5.80 12.44
C HIS A 273 3.64 7.01 11.77
N ALA A 274 3.32 6.86 10.49
CA ALA A 274 2.66 7.89 9.72
C ALA A 274 1.13 7.92 9.98
N THR A 275 0.49 9.04 9.65
CA THR A 275 -0.97 9.16 9.68
C THR A 275 -1.62 8.35 8.55
N SER A 276 -2.90 8.03 8.70
CA SER A 276 -3.65 7.30 7.67
C SER A 276 -3.75 8.04 6.33
N VAL A 277 -3.58 9.38 6.34
CA VAL A 277 -3.46 10.17 5.11
C VAL A 277 -2.21 9.75 4.34
N VAL A 278 -1.07 9.61 5.02
CA VAL A 278 0.18 9.15 4.40
C VAL A 278 0.04 7.68 3.98
N SER A 279 -0.59 6.82 4.78
CA SER A 279 -0.88 5.44 4.38
C SER A 279 -1.67 5.36 3.07
N SER A 280 -2.65 6.25 2.88
CA SER A 280 -3.43 6.34 1.65
C SER A 280 -2.60 6.81 0.46
N LEU A 281 -1.72 7.79 0.65
CA LEU A 281 -0.81 8.27 -0.41
C LEU A 281 0.15 7.18 -0.86
N VAL A 282 0.78 6.47 0.09
CA VAL A 282 1.71 5.37 -0.21
C VAL A 282 0.98 4.23 -0.91
N ALA A 283 -0.21 3.83 -0.43
CA ALA A 283 -0.98 2.77 -1.06
C ALA A 283 -1.41 3.12 -2.49
N GLN A 284 -1.78 4.38 -2.76
CA GLN A 284 -2.18 4.81 -4.10
C GLN A 284 -1.03 4.67 -5.12
N SER A 285 0.18 5.05 -4.76
CA SER A 285 1.35 4.91 -5.65
C SER A 285 1.59 3.45 -6.04
N VAL A 286 1.39 2.53 -5.09
CA VAL A 286 1.49 1.08 -5.32
C VAL A 286 0.41 0.57 -6.29
N ILE A 287 -0.83 1.02 -6.10
CA ILE A 287 -1.96 0.61 -6.95
C ILE A 287 -1.75 1.07 -8.39
N ASP A 288 -1.16 2.24 -8.59
CA ASP A 288 -0.87 2.78 -9.91
C ASP A 288 0.20 1.95 -10.67
N GLU A 289 1.01 1.18 -9.96
CA GLU A 289 2.05 0.30 -10.52
C GLU A 289 1.56 -1.13 -10.82
N ILE A 290 0.48 -1.60 -10.18
CA ILE A 290 -0.10 -2.92 -10.47
C ILE A 290 -0.74 -2.87 -11.87
N PRO A 291 -0.31 -3.69 -12.85
CA PRO A 291 -0.90 -3.67 -14.18
C PRO A 291 -2.40 -3.94 -14.08
N LYS A 292 -3.21 -3.10 -14.72
CA LYS A 292 -4.68 -3.21 -14.73
C LYS A 292 -5.19 -4.52 -15.33
N ASP A 293 -4.31 -5.23 -16.03
CA ASP A 293 -4.55 -6.55 -16.60
C ASP A 293 -4.18 -7.69 -15.64
N THR A 294 -3.64 -7.45 -14.44
CA THR A 294 -3.30 -8.51 -13.46
C THR A 294 -4.39 -8.68 -12.41
N VAL A 295 -5.12 -7.60 -12.12
CA VAL A 295 -6.33 -7.64 -11.29
C VAL A 295 -7.48 -7.89 -12.25
N GLY A 296 -7.90 -9.14 -12.39
CA GLY A 296 -9.24 -9.36 -12.92
C GLY A 296 -10.19 -8.68 -11.94
N PHE A 297 -10.63 -7.46 -12.27
CA PHE A 297 -11.78 -6.87 -11.61
C PHE A 297 -12.85 -7.94 -11.69
N ARG A 298 -13.13 -8.61 -10.58
CA ARG A 298 -14.32 -9.42 -10.45
C ARG A 298 -15.44 -8.42 -10.52
N ASP A 299 -15.91 -8.19 -11.73
CA ASP A 299 -17.17 -7.55 -11.95
C ASP A 299 -18.23 -8.51 -11.40
N THR A 300 -18.47 -8.38 -10.09
CA THR A 300 -19.45 -9.20 -9.40
C THR A 300 -20.87 -8.84 -9.84
N LYS A 301 -21.06 -7.86 -10.75
CA LYS A 301 -22.29 -7.64 -11.51
C LYS A 301 -22.01 -6.94 -12.85
N THR A 302 -21.48 -7.64 -13.84
CA THR A 302 -21.78 -7.30 -15.25
C THR A 302 -23.07 -8.02 -15.62
N PRO A 303 -24.23 -7.36 -15.74
CA PRO A 303 -25.23 -7.84 -16.68
C PRO A 303 -24.55 -7.95 -18.05
N ALA A 304 -24.87 -8.99 -18.82
CA ALA A 304 -24.17 -9.40 -20.03
C ALA A 304 -24.17 -8.39 -21.23
N ASN A 305 -24.50 -7.12 -21.02
CA ASN A 305 -24.70 -6.12 -22.06
C ASN A 305 -24.13 -4.73 -21.65
N PHE A 306 -22.84 -4.61 -21.39
CA PHE A 306 -22.23 -3.27 -21.41
C PHE A 306 -22.01 -2.83 -22.86
N PRO A 307 -22.54 -1.67 -23.30
CA PRO A 307 -22.23 -1.14 -24.62
C PRO A 307 -20.77 -0.65 -24.68
N SER A 308 -20.13 -0.86 -25.83
CA SER A 308 -18.76 -0.38 -26.10
C SER A 308 -18.74 1.15 -26.19
N VAL A 309 -18.08 1.81 -25.25
CA VAL A 309 -17.88 3.27 -25.25
C VAL A 309 -16.81 3.64 -26.29
N GLN A 310 -17.18 4.41 -27.31
CA GLN A 310 -16.25 4.83 -28.37
C GLN A 310 -15.53 6.14 -28.07
N SER A 311 -16.16 7.04 -27.30
CA SER A 311 -15.50 8.29 -26.89
C SER A 311 -16.10 8.88 -25.61
N LEU A 312 -15.22 9.49 -24.82
CA LEU A 312 -15.54 10.36 -23.70
C LEU A 312 -14.98 11.74 -24.03
N SER A 313 -15.83 12.77 -24.00
CA SER A 313 -15.44 14.17 -24.13
C SER A 313 -15.74 14.89 -22.83
N ILE A 314 -14.74 15.58 -22.29
CA ILE A 314 -14.87 16.40 -21.09
C ILE A 314 -14.79 17.87 -21.51
N SER A 315 -15.79 18.66 -21.09
CA SER A 315 -15.87 20.10 -21.37
C SER A 315 -15.82 20.86 -20.06
N TYR A 316 -14.95 21.88 -19.99
CA TYR A 316 -14.85 22.75 -18.83
C TYR A 316 -15.41 24.13 -19.15
N SER A 317 -16.20 24.68 -18.22
CA SER A 317 -16.60 26.09 -18.20
C SER A 317 -16.34 26.67 -16.81
N ASP A 318 -16.39 28.00 -16.67
CA ASP A 318 -16.14 28.69 -15.39
C ASP A 318 -17.09 28.27 -14.26
N TYR A 319 -18.19 27.57 -14.57
CA TYR A 319 -19.25 27.22 -13.60
C TYR A 319 -19.69 25.76 -13.64
N GLU A 320 -19.31 24.98 -14.65
CA GLU A 320 -19.75 23.58 -14.84
C GLU A 320 -18.69 22.74 -15.58
N THR A 321 -18.53 21.49 -15.14
CA THR A 321 -17.86 20.43 -15.90
C THR A 321 -18.92 19.54 -16.53
N SER A 322 -18.88 19.40 -17.84
CA SER A 322 -19.84 18.58 -18.60
C SER A 322 -19.14 17.37 -19.22
N TYR A 323 -19.75 16.20 -19.10
CA TYR A 323 -19.27 14.95 -19.68
C TYR A 323 -20.19 14.53 -20.82
N SER A 324 -19.64 14.23 -21.98
CA SER A 324 -20.39 13.68 -23.13
C SER A 324 -19.81 12.31 -23.49
N ILE A 325 -20.66 11.29 -23.51
CA ILE A 325 -20.28 9.91 -23.86
C ILE A 325 -21.04 9.54 -25.12
N ALA A 326 -20.34 8.97 -26.12
CA ALA A 326 -20.97 8.47 -27.33
C ALA A 326 -20.87 6.94 -27.41
N ASP A 327 -22.03 6.29 -27.58
CA ASP A 327 -22.17 4.86 -27.88
C ASP A 327 -22.44 4.64 -29.38
N SER A 328 -21.89 3.55 -29.90
CA SER A 328 -21.96 3.04 -31.27
C SER A 328 -23.35 2.55 -31.73
N GLY A 329 -24.29 2.34 -30.80
CA GLY A 329 -25.43 1.47 -31.05
C GLY A 329 -26.73 2.14 -31.46
N LYS A 330 -27.18 3.15 -30.72
CA LYS A 330 -28.44 3.89 -30.92
C LYS A 330 -28.54 4.87 -29.75
N ASP A 331 -28.88 6.11 -30.07
CA ASP A 331 -29.12 7.21 -29.14
C ASP A 331 -27.84 7.97 -28.74
N THR A 332 -27.57 9.05 -29.48
CA THR A 332 -26.68 10.13 -29.01
C THR A 332 -27.44 10.93 -27.96
N SER A 333 -27.68 10.33 -26.80
CA SER A 333 -28.18 11.04 -25.65
C SER A 333 -27.00 11.80 -25.04
N ASN A 334 -26.95 13.10 -25.31
CA ASN A 334 -26.05 14.00 -24.59
C ASN A 334 -26.56 14.09 -23.14
N TYR A 335 -25.93 13.34 -22.24
CA TYR A 335 -26.21 13.48 -20.82
C TYR A 335 -25.45 14.68 -20.27
N THR A 336 -26.10 15.84 -20.21
CA THR A 336 -25.51 17.01 -19.56
C THR A 336 -25.69 16.86 -18.05
N PHE A 337 -24.61 16.57 -17.34
CA PHE A 337 -24.58 16.59 -15.89
C PHE A 337 -24.08 17.96 -15.42
N SER A 338 -24.99 18.78 -14.88
CA SER A 338 -24.64 20.05 -14.25
C SER A 338 -24.58 19.86 -12.74
N PHE A 339 -23.36 19.83 -12.18
CA PHE A 339 -23.17 19.82 -10.72
C PHE A 339 -23.15 21.25 -10.20
N GLY A 340 -24.28 21.70 -9.66
CA GLY A 340 -24.35 22.94 -8.89
C GLY A 340 -23.56 22.79 -7.59
N ALA A 341 -22.39 23.45 -7.55
CA ALA A 341 -21.44 23.54 -6.43
C ALA A 341 -20.69 22.25 -6.06
N ALA A 342 -19.35 22.36 -6.14
CA ALA A 342 -18.30 21.45 -5.65
C ALA A 342 -18.82 20.24 -4.86
N ASN A 343 -18.99 19.11 -5.56
CA ASN A 343 -19.20 17.82 -4.92
C ASN A 343 -17.90 17.02 -5.02
N GLU A 344 -17.47 16.54 -3.87
CA GLU A 344 -16.11 16.19 -3.53
C GLU A 344 -15.82 14.66 -3.59
N TYR A 345 -16.69 13.93 -4.32
CA TYR A 345 -16.87 12.48 -4.29
C TYR A 345 -16.58 11.80 -5.65
N LEU A 346 -15.59 12.29 -6.40
CA LEU A 346 -15.27 11.72 -7.72
C LEU A 346 -14.30 10.55 -7.55
N ASN A 347 -14.79 9.31 -7.64
CA ASN A 347 -14.01 8.18 -8.17
C ASN A 347 -14.81 6.95 -8.65
N SER A 348 -16.14 6.99 -8.80
CA SER A 348 -16.86 5.89 -9.47
C SER A 348 -18.18 6.32 -10.13
N PHE A 349 -18.43 5.86 -11.36
CA PHE A 349 -19.74 5.93 -12.03
C PHE A 349 -20.18 4.50 -12.39
N VAL A 350 -21.47 4.18 -12.22
CA VAL A 350 -22.08 2.92 -12.69
C VAL A 350 -23.23 3.24 -13.64
N PHE A 351 -23.26 2.57 -14.80
CA PHE A 351 -24.37 2.67 -15.77
C PHE A 351 -25.35 1.51 -15.58
N GLY A 352 -26.66 1.81 -15.54
CA GLY A 352 -27.74 0.82 -15.52
C GLY A 352 -28.63 0.93 -16.75
N GLU A 353 -29.23 -0.18 -17.20
CA GLU A 353 -30.07 -0.26 -18.42
C GLU A 353 -31.45 0.44 -18.33
N SER A 354 -31.74 1.20 -17.29
CA SER A 354 -32.99 1.95 -17.19
C SER A 354 -32.77 3.29 -16.53
N SER A 355 -33.52 4.28 -16.98
CA SER A 355 -33.46 5.72 -16.69
C SER A 355 -33.64 6.15 -15.22
N GLU A 356 -33.12 5.41 -14.25
CA GLU A 356 -33.01 5.81 -12.84
C GLU A 356 -31.55 5.70 -12.39
N ILE A 357 -30.96 6.85 -12.03
CA ILE A 357 -29.65 6.93 -11.39
C ILE A 357 -29.81 6.50 -9.93
N LEU A 358 -29.15 5.42 -9.52
CA LEU A 358 -29.01 5.05 -8.11
C LEU A 358 -27.75 5.70 -7.54
N TRP A 359 -27.90 6.45 -6.44
CA TRP A 359 -26.81 7.12 -5.75
C TRP A 359 -26.13 6.19 -4.76
N PHE A 360 -24.79 6.20 -4.73
CA PHE A 360 -24.01 5.92 -3.54
C PHE A 360 -23.19 7.16 -3.20
N ALA A 361 -23.18 7.54 -1.92
CA ALA A 361 -22.35 8.60 -1.38
C ALA A 361 -21.28 7.94 -0.51
N ASP A 362 -20.00 7.99 -0.90
CA ASP A 362 -18.95 8.23 0.09
C ASP A 362 -17.66 8.81 -0.53
N ALA A 363 -16.93 9.58 0.29
CA ALA A 363 -15.77 10.45 0.03
C ALA A 363 -16.01 11.98 -0.08
N LYS A 364 -16.01 12.67 1.06
CA LYS A 364 -15.65 14.10 1.11
C LYS A 364 -14.18 14.28 0.74
N GLN A 365 -13.85 14.98 -0.35
CA GLN A 365 -12.79 16.00 -0.32
C GLN A 365 -12.91 17.25 -1.24
N LYS A 366 -13.08 18.42 -0.61
CA LYS A 366 -13.01 19.74 -1.21
C LYS A 366 -11.62 20.01 -1.78
N ASN A 367 -11.65 20.46 -3.03
CA ASN A 367 -10.78 21.46 -3.66
C ASN A 367 -9.27 21.18 -3.70
N ILE A 368 -8.70 21.20 -4.92
CA ILE A 368 -7.84 22.32 -5.37
C ILE A 368 -7.62 22.23 -6.91
N PRO A 369 -7.29 23.37 -7.56
CA PRO A 369 -7.38 23.60 -9.00
C PRO A 369 -6.05 23.44 -9.74
N GLY A 370 -6.16 23.33 -11.07
CA GLY A 370 -5.12 23.78 -11.99
C GLY A 370 -4.50 22.69 -12.87
N ASP A 371 -4.93 22.70 -14.13
CA ASP A 371 -4.20 22.28 -15.34
C ASP A 371 -3.32 21.03 -15.27
N ILE A 372 -3.89 19.89 -15.66
CA ILE A 372 -3.12 18.83 -16.33
C ILE A 372 -3.84 18.46 -17.61
N GLN A 373 -3.27 18.90 -18.73
CA GLN A 373 -3.54 18.32 -20.04
C GLN A 373 -2.91 16.94 -20.10
N ASN A 374 -3.73 15.89 -20.08
CA ASN A 374 -3.27 14.56 -20.48
C ASN A 374 -4.00 14.14 -21.75
N THR A 375 -3.19 14.08 -22.81
CA THR A 375 -3.49 13.44 -24.09
C THR A 375 -3.31 11.93 -23.88
N LEU A 376 -4.28 11.09 -24.24
CA LEU A 376 -4.00 9.67 -24.43
C LEU A 376 -4.61 9.15 -25.74
N PHE A 377 -3.79 8.33 -26.40
CA PHE A 377 -3.99 7.74 -27.71
C PHE A 377 -5.05 6.64 -27.66
N ALA A 378 -6.02 6.71 -28.57
CA ALA A 378 -6.85 5.57 -28.93
C ALA A 378 -6.08 4.72 -29.96
N THR A 379 -5.90 3.44 -29.67
CA THR A 379 -5.61 2.45 -30.71
C THR A 379 -6.70 1.41 -30.71
N ASP A 380 -7.67 1.59 -31.60
CA ASP A 380 -8.52 0.53 -32.10
C ASP A 380 -7.67 -0.42 -32.96
N SER A 381 -7.83 -1.72 -32.77
CA SER A 381 -7.39 -2.70 -33.76
C SER A 381 -8.45 -3.78 -33.93
N TYR A 382 -9.24 -3.66 -35.01
CA TYR A 382 -9.86 -4.80 -35.69
C TYR A 382 -10.06 -4.50 -37.18
N LEU A 383 -9.05 -4.88 -37.99
CA LEU A 383 -9.15 -5.88 -39.08
C LEU A 383 -7.76 -6.25 -39.59
#